data_AF-A0A2S5BJD6-F1
#
_entry.id   AF-A0A2S5BJD6-F1
#
_cell.length_a   1.000
_cell.length_b   1.000
_cell.length_c   1.000
_cell.angle_alpha   90.00
_cell.angle_beta   90.00
_cell.angle_gamma   90.00
#
_symmetry.space_group_name_H-M   'P 1'
#
loop_
_entity.id
_entity.type
_entity.pdbx_description
1 polymer ?
#
loop_
_entity_poly.entity_id
_entity_poly.type
_entity_poly.pdbx_seq_one_letter_code
_entity_poly.pdbx_strand_id
1 'polypeptide(L)'
;AFEKRWAQDVVRAVLGTILFHRVVGGLQPTSLEVCGVTFSAPAAPDVEALIAARTDLICRALLEGVSTGANRRVKLFVTLYPTPLPALPPKNARSRKRSYTPGQRVPSPASAAAAQDASSSPSRGSGSRRASAAALAQAAPAAVTSALGWFSASARAAWVGGTQDDAVAAPANVPAGATLMGQDLLAAEQDAEIRMLDSLRDQGRKPFEGWMIEFEVLPEPVGVRGTQRPNGRDEKLRAQLNDFLLRTLDFTLTRSSHVPPITTTDLMPYGILVLVDPPTAPFDVPKPIIEPVKSFPDLHRSLASDSAGSAVPFDGRRAASVGGRR
;
A
#
# COMPACT_ATOMS: atom_id res chain seq x y z
N ALA A 1 21.14 6.08 2.60
CA ALA A 1 21.60 7.13 1.67
C ALA A 1 22.47 6.48 0.60
N PHE A 2 22.35 6.86 -0.67
CA PHE A 2 23.04 6.21 -1.77
C PHE A 2 23.33 7.18 -2.92
N GLU A 3 24.22 6.79 -3.82
CA GLU A 3 24.52 7.56 -5.02
C GLU A 3 23.40 7.43 -6.06
N LYS A 4 23.25 8.44 -6.92
CA LYS A 4 22.22 8.48 -7.97
C LYS A 4 22.12 7.20 -8.80
N ARG A 5 23.26 6.56 -9.14
CA ARG A 5 23.30 5.30 -9.91
C ARG A 5 22.58 4.13 -9.24
N TRP A 6 22.47 4.14 -7.91
CA TRP A 6 21.82 3.09 -7.13
C TRP A 6 20.33 3.37 -6.87
N ALA A 7 19.81 4.54 -7.25
CA ALA A 7 18.49 4.98 -6.82
C ALA A 7 17.36 4.03 -7.24
N GLN A 8 17.33 3.66 -8.51
CA GLN A 8 16.30 2.78 -9.05
C GLN A 8 16.35 1.39 -8.41
N ASP A 9 17.54 0.79 -8.35
CA ASP A 9 17.73 -0.57 -7.84
C ASP A 9 17.43 -0.67 -6.34
N VAL A 10 17.91 0.30 -5.55
CA VAL A 10 17.67 0.33 -4.10
C VAL A 10 16.18 0.48 -3.79
N VAL A 11 15.49 1.41 -4.46
CA VAL A 11 14.06 1.63 -4.23
C VAL A 11 13.25 0.40 -4.65
N ARG A 12 13.56 -0.19 -5.81
CA ARG A 12 12.91 -1.41 -6.31
C ARG A 12 13.11 -2.58 -5.34
N ALA A 13 14.34 -2.79 -4.86
CA ALA A 13 14.66 -3.86 -3.93
C ALA A 13 13.95 -3.70 -2.58
N VAL A 14 13.97 -2.50 -2.00
CA VAL A 14 13.29 -2.19 -0.73
C VAL A 14 11.79 -2.43 -0.83
N LEU A 15 11.13 -1.87 -1.85
CA LEU A 15 9.68 -2.03 -2.01
C LEU A 15 9.32 -3.48 -2.37
N GLY A 16 10.12 -4.12 -3.22
CA GLY A 16 9.95 -5.52 -3.60
C GLY A 16 10.02 -6.46 -2.41
N THR A 17 10.97 -6.27 -1.49
CA THR A 17 11.09 -7.10 -0.28
C THR A 17 9.94 -6.88 0.69
N ILE A 18 9.49 -5.64 0.91
CA ILE A 18 8.31 -5.37 1.76
C ILE A 18 7.09 -6.12 1.21
N LEU A 19 6.85 -6.02 -0.10
CA LEU A 19 5.72 -6.69 -0.75
C LEU A 19 5.90 -8.21 -0.79
N PHE A 20 7.12 -8.72 -0.95
CA PHE A 20 7.40 -10.15 -0.91
C PHE A 20 6.92 -10.81 0.41
N HIS A 21 7.07 -10.10 1.54
CA HIS A 21 6.66 -10.60 2.85
C HIS A 21 5.17 -10.41 3.19
N ARG A 22 4.39 -9.75 2.31
CA ARG A 22 3.00 -9.36 2.60
C ARG A 22 2.00 -9.75 1.52
N VAL A 23 2.44 -9.94 0.29
CA VAL A 23 1.65 -10.53 -0.77
C VAL A 23 1.58 -12.04 -0.49
N VAL A 24 0.38 -12.61 -0.54
CA VAL A 24 0.14 -14.00 -0.13
C VAL A 24 -0.37 -14.79 -1.33
N GLY A 25 0.06 -16.03 -1.47
CA GLY A 25 -0.37 -16.92 -2.55
C GLY A 25 0.80 -17.67 -3.16
N GLY A 26 0.55 -18.36 -4.28
CA GLY A 26 1.57 -19.08 -5.05
C GLY A 26 2.52 -18.14 -5.80
N LEU A 27 3.14 -17.20 -5.09
CA LEU A 27 4.15 -16.31 -5.64
C LEU A 27 5.38 -17.11 -6.03
N GLN A 28 5.84 -16.88 -7.26
CA GLN A 28 7.17 -17.30 -7.66
C GLN A 28 8.16 -16.27 -7.10
N PRO A 29 9.11 -16.69 -6.24
CA PRO A 29 10.16 -15.79 -5.78
C PRO A 29 11.11 -15.47 -6.93
N THR A 30 11.48 -14.20 -7.07
CA THR A 30 12.62 -13.77 -7.89
C THR A 30 13.66 -13.09 -7.01
N SER A 31 14.90 -13.06 -7.49
CA SER A 31 16.03 -12.46 -6.78
C SER A 31 16.47 -11.18 -7.48
N LEU A 32 16.67 -10.11 -6.72
CA LEU A 32 17.25 -8.85 -7.18
C LEU A 32 18.61 -8.65 -6.51
N GLU A 33 19.63 -8.30 -7.27
CA GLU A 33 20.97 -8.03 -6.73
C GLU A 33 21.24 -6.53 -6.73
N VAL A 34 21.52 -5.95 -5.56
CA VAL A 34 21.79 -4.52 -5.40
C VAL A 34 22.99 -4.33 -4.49
N CYS A 35 24.05 -3.70 -5.02
CA CYS A 35 25.30 -3.46 -4.29
C CYS A 35 25.92 -4.74 -3.67
N GLY A 36 25.72 -5.91 -4.31
CA GLY A 36 26.16 -7.21 -3.80
C GLY A 36 25.31 -7.79 -2.66
N VAL A 37 24.11 -7.25 -2.44
CA VAL A 37 23.09 -7.82 -1.55
C VAL A 37 21.98 -8.42 -2.41
N THR A 38 21.57 -9.65 -2.10
CA THR A 38 20.46 -10.33 -2.79
C THR A 38 19.15 -10.12 -2.03
N PHE A 39 18.14 -9.58 -2.71
CA PHE A 39 16.80 -9.34 -2.20
C PHE A 39 15.80 -10.31 -2.82
N SER A 40 14.85 -10.78 -2.03
CA SER A 40 13.68 -11.48 -2.55
C SER A 40 12.62 -10.48 -3.01
N ALA A 41 12.02 -10.74 -4.17
CA ALA A 41 10.93 -9.96 -4.74
C ALA A 41 9.86 -10.89 -5.34
N PRO A 42 8.60 -10.43 -5.42
CA PRO A 42 7.52 -11.20 -6.03
C PRO A 42 7.60 -11.16 -7.56
N ALA A 43 7.64 -12.32 -8.22
CA ALA A 43 7.57 -12.43 -9.68
C ALA A 43 6.11 -12.48 -10.16
N ALA A 44 5.36 -11.41 -9.89
CA ALA A 44 3.97 -11.29 -10.29
C ALA A 44 3.74 -9.97 -11.04
N PRO A 45 3.15 -10.01 -12.25
CA PRO A 45 3.15 -8.86 -13.16
C PRO A 45 2.45 -7.63 -12.55
N ASP A 46 1.34 -7.82 -11.84
CA ASP A 46 0.60 -6.73 -11.22
C ASP A 46 1.38 -6.06 -10.09
N VAL A 47 2.12 -6.86 -9.30
CA VAL A 47 2.95 -6.36 -8.21
C VAL A 47 4.21 -5.70 -8.75
N GLU A 48 4.82 -6.26 -9.79
CA GLU A 48 5.96 -5.66 -10.49
C GLU A 48 5.59 -4.32 -11.12
N ALA A 49 4.42 -4.20 -11.74
CA ALA A 49 3.93 -2.94 -12.29
C ALA A 49 3.73 -1.87 -11.20
N LEU A 50 3.18 -2.26 -10.04
CA LEU A 50 3.08 -1.38 -8.88
C LEU A 50 4.46 -0.93 -8.39
N ILE A 51 5.41 -1.87 -8.25
CA ILE A 51 6.78 -1.58 -7.80
C ILE A 51 7.46 -0.62 -8.79
N ALA A 52 7.37 -0.90 -10.09
CA ALA A 52 7.97 -0.07 -11.14
C ALA A 52 7.39 1.36 -11.12
N ALA A 53 6.06 1.50 -11.13
CA ALA A 53 5.41 2.81 -11.12
C ALA A 53 5.80 3.65 -9.88
N ARG A 54 5.88 3.03 -8.70
CA ARG A 54 6.30 3.74 -7.47
C ARG A 54 7.79 4.02 -7.45
N THR A 55 8.61 3.12 -7.98
CA THR A 55 10.06 3.34 -8.13
C THR A 55 10.33 4.54 -9.02
N ASP A 56 9.64 4.65 -10.15
CA ASP A 56 9.79 5.77 -11.08
C ASP A 56 9.36 7.10 -10.45
N LEU A 57 8.26 7.10 -9.69
CA LEU A 57 7.80 8.29 -8.96
C LEU A 57 8.81 8.72 -7.89
N ILE A 58 9.35 7.79 -7.10
CA ILE A 58 10.38 8.08 -6.09
C ILE A 58 11.68 8.55 -6.76
N CYS A 59 12.09 7.94 -7.87
CA CYS A 59 13.30 8.35 -8.59
C CYS A 59 13.16 9.76 -9.17
N ARG A 60 12.01 10.11 -9.77
CA ARG A 60 11.73 11.50 -10.18
C ARG A 60 11.77 12.45 -8.99
N ALA A 61 11.08 12.10 -7.91
CA ALA A 61 11.10 12.85 -6.66
C ALA A 61 12.50 12.96 -6.04
N LEU A 62 13.41 12.00 -6.23
CA LEU A 62 14.77 12.09 -5.71
C LEU A 62 15.70 12.88 -6.64
N LEU A 63 15.53 12.76 -7.96
CA LEU A 63 16.52 13.19 -8.96
C LEU A 63 16.23 14.55 -9.57
N GLU A 64 14.96 14.98 -9.70
CA GLU A 64 14.58 16.24 -10.34
C GLU A 64 15.05 17.49 -9.57
N GLY A 65 15.55 17.34 -8.33
CA GLY A 65 16.02 18.46 -7.50
C GLY A 65 17.52 18.50 -7.23
N VAL A 66 18.26 17.49 -7.69
CA VAL A 66 19.69 17.31 -7.35
C VAL A 66 20.58 18.39 -7.98
N SER A 67 20.10 19.11 -9.00
CA SER A 67 20.81 20.22 -9.66
C SER A 67 21.24 21.34 -8.71
N THR A 68 20.68 21.40 -7.50
CA THR A 68 20.94 22.45 -6.50
C THR A 68 22.02 22.08 -5.47
N GLY A 69 22.63 20.89 -5.55
CA GLY A 69 23.69 20.45 -4.63
C GLY A 69 23.23 20.15 -3.20
N ALA A 70 21.93 20.26 -2.91
CA ALA A 70 21.34 19.86 -1.63
C ALA A 70 21.08 18.35 -1.60
N ASN A 71 21.30 17.73 -0.43
CA ASN A 71 20.90 16.34 -0.19
C ASN A 71 19.36 16.26 -0.26
N ARG A 72 18.83 15.60 -1.29
CA ARG A 72 17.39 15.40 -1.43
C ARG A 72 16.97 14.13 -0.72
N ARG A 73 15.91 14.25 0.08
CA ARG A 73 15.29 13.15 0.80
C ARG A 73 13.86 12.98 0.38
N VAL A 74 13.42 11.73 0.31
CA VAL A 74 12.05 11.35 -0.04
C VAL A 74 11.60 10.27 0.93
N LYS A 75 10.40 10.42 1.48
CA LYS A 75 9.78 9.46 2.39
C LYS A 75 8.75 8.61 1.64
N LEU A 76 8.95 7.31 1.67
CA LEU A 76 8.00 6.32 1.20
C LEU A 76 7.18 5.80 2.37
N PHE A 77 5.86 5.78 2.21
CA PHE A 77 4.92 5.18 3.15
C PHE A 77 4.21 4.00 2.47
N VAL A 78 4.32 2.81 3.06
CA VAL A 78 3.54 1.62 2.66
C VAL A 78 2.58 1.29 3.79
N THR A 79 1.29 1.30 3.53
CA THR A 79 0.27 0.98 4.55
C THR A 79 -0.57 -0.20 4.11
N LEU A 80 -0.84 -1.10 5.06
CA LEU A 80 -1.61 -2.32 4.84
C LEU A 80 -2.90 -2.29 5.66
N TYR A 81 -4.00 -2.60 5.00
CA TYR A 81 -5.34 -2.67 5.57
C TYR A 81 -5.85 -4.12 5.56
N PRO A 82 -6.64 -4.54 6.57
CA PRO A 82 -7.04 -5.94 6.75
C PRO A 82 -7.81 -6.55 5.57
N THR A 83 -8.51 -5.72 4.81
CA THR A 83 -9.29 -6.15 3.64
C THR A 83 -8.87 -5.33 2.42
N PRO A 84 -9.13 -5.83 1.20
CA PRO A 84 -8.86 -5.09 -0.02
C PRO A 84 -9.41 -3.67 0.03
N LEU A 85 -8.71 -2.75 -0.63
CA LEU A 85 -9.14 -1.36 -0.69
C LEU A 85 -10.50 -1.26 -1.39
N PRO A 86 -11.43 -0.44 -0.87
CA PRO A 86 -12.73 -0.27 -1.51
C PRO A 86 -12.56 0.45 -2.85
N ALA A 87 -13.61 0.44 -3.68
CA ALA A 87 -13.64 1.28 -4.87
C ALA A 87 -13.47 2.75 -4.45
N LEU A 88 -12.57 3.48 -5.11
CA LEU A 88 -12.61 4.94 -4.99
C LEU A 88 -13.96 5.43 -5.51
N PRO A 89 -14.67 6.31 -4.78
CA PRO A 89 -15.78 7.02 -5.36
C PRO A 89 -15.28 7.81 -6.58
N PRO A 90 -16.05 7.87 -7.68
CA PRO A 90 -15.63 8.58 -8.88
C PRO A 90 -15.28 10.03 -8.54
N LYS A 91 -14.13 10.50 -9.06
CA LYS A 91 -13.48 11.78 -8.71
C LYS A 91 -14.42 12.96 -8.66
N ASN A 92 -15.50 12.97 -9.46
CA ASN A 92 -16.63 13.88 -9.33
C ASN A 92 -17.85 13.33 -10.07
N ALA A 93 -18.78 12.69 -9.36
CA ALA A 93 -20.15 13.17 -9.46
C ALA A 93 -20.28 14.24 -8.40
N ARG A 94 -19.65 15.41 -8.61
CA ARG A 94 -19.96 16.61 -7.84
C ARG A 94 -21.47 16.72 -7.97
N SER A 95 -22.17 16.35 -6.90
CA SER A 95 -23.55 16.70 -6.72
C SER A 95 -23.53 18.19 -6.93
N ARG A 96 -23.97 18.61 -8.13
CA ARG A 96 -24.50 19.95 -8.32
C ARG A 96 -25.56 19.99 -7.25
N LYS A 97 -25.19 20.49 -6.07
CA LYS A 97 -26.14 21.06 -5.12
C LYS A 97 -26.80 22.12 -5.97
N ARG A 98 -27.88 21.69 -6.63
CA ARG A 98 -28.80 22.49 -7.39
C ARG A 98 -29.25 23.46 -6.32
N SER A 99 -28.63 24.63 -6.31
CA SER A 99 -29.01 25.74 -5.45
C SER A 99 -30.48 25.94 -5.72
N TYR A 100 -31.31 25.40 -4.84
CA TYR A 100 -32.74 25.60 -4.88
C TYR A 100 -32.91 27.09 -4.57
N THR A 101 -33.06 27.89 -5.61
CA THR A 101 -33.52 29.27 -5.49
C THR A 101 -34.93 29.21 -4.91
N PRO A 102 -35.15 29.67 -3.67
CA PRO A 102 -36.50 29.77 -3.12
C PRO A 102 -37.09 31.05 -3.69
N GLY A 103 -37.88 30.94 -4.76
CA GLY A 103 -38.43 32.14 -5.38
C GLY A 103 -39.41 31.88 -6.51
N GLN A 104 -40.62 31.43 -6.21
CA GLN A 104 -41.80 32.17 -6.65
C GLN A 104 -43.08 31.73 -5.93
N ARG A 105 -43.75 32.73 -5.36
CA ARG A 105 -45.07 32.70 -4.74
C ARG A 105 -46.16 32.26 -5.74
N VAL A 106 -47.09 31.46 -5.22
CA VAL A 106 -48.56 31.34 -5.42
C VAL A 106 -49.24 32.29 -6.44
N PRO A 107 -50.35 31.86 -7.08
CA PRO A 107 -51.65 31.90 -6.40
C PRO A 107 -52.54 30.65 -6.56
N SER A 108 -53.39 30.44 -5.54
CA SER A 108 -54.55 29.53 -5.54
C SER A 108 -55.55 29.85 -6.67
N PRO A 109 -56.42 28.90 -7.05
CA PRO A 109 -57.78 28.99 -6.53
C PRO A 109 -58.42 27.66 -6.13
N ALA A 110 -59.59 27.80 -5.52
CA ALA A 110 -60.32 26.85 -4.71
C ALA A 110 -61.19 25.84 -5.49
N SER A 111 -61.75 24.93 -4.70
CA SER A 111 -63.04 24.22 -4.83
C SER A 111 -63.11 23.01 -5.75
N ALA A 112 -63.32 21.82 -5.16
CA ALA A 112 -64.62 21.13 -5.20
C ALA A 112 -64.59 19.84 -4.37
N ALA A 113 -65.71 19.60 -3.69
CA ALA A 113 -66.02 18.47 -2.83
C ALA A 113 -66.47 17.22 -3.60
N ALA A 114 -66.37 16.05 -2.95
CA ALA A 114 -67.26 14.87 -2.97
C ALA A 114 -66.43 13.63 -2.57
N ALA A 115 -66.59 13.04 -1.38
CA ALA A 115 -67.67 12.15 -0.92
C ALA A 115 -67.51 10.69 -1.38
N GLN A 116 -67.57 9.79 -0.39
CA GLN A 116 -67.97 8.36 -0.46
C GLN A 116 -66.93 7.41 -1.10
N ASP A 117 -66.74 6.15 -0.70
CA ASP A 117 -67.61 5.22 0.02
C ASP A 117 -66.84 4.02 0.62
N ALA A 118 -67.60 3.23 1.36
CA ALA A 118 -67.30 2.17 2.32
C ALA A 118 -66.60 0.86 1.88
N SER A 119 -66.19 0.09 2.91
CA SER A 119 -66.25 -1.40 3.05
C SER A 119 -65.33 -2.25 2.13
N SER A 120 -64.83 -3.45 2.43
CA SER A 120 -65.01 -4.45 3.50
C SER A 120 -63.98 -5.58 3.28
N SER A 121 -63.22 -5.95 4.31
CA SER A 121 -62.97 -7.31 4.88
C SER A 121 -62.54 -8.49 3.94
N PRO A 122 -62.41 -9.77 4.42
CA PRO A 122 -61.10 -10.45 4.54
C PRO A 122 -61.05 -11.91 3.99
N SER A 123 -59.86 -12.54 3.90
CA SER A 123 -59.70 -14.02 3.94
C SER A 123 -58.21 -14.38 4.00
N ARG A 124 -57.69 -14.99 5.09
CA ARG A 124 -57.63 -16.45 5.36
C ARG A 124 -56.97 -17.27 4.25
N GLY A 125 -55.79 -17.81 4.56
CA GLY A 125 -55.10 -18.84 3.79
C GLY A 125 -54.10 -19.60 4.66
N SER A 126 -54.63 -20.54 5.45
CA SER A 126 -53.88 -21.56 6.19
C SER A 126 -53.31 -22.59 5.22
N GLY A 127 -52.02 -22.91 5.34
CA GLY A 127 -51.35 -23.91 4.50
C GLY A 127 -50.11 -24.49 5.15
N SER A 128 -50.32 -25.37 6.12
CA SER A 128 -49.32 -26.29 6.65
C SER A 128 -48.87 -27.27 5.56
N ARG A 129 -47.56 -27.36 5.26
CA ARG A 129 -46.91 -28.59 4.78
C ARG A 129 -45.52 -28.77 5.39
N ARG A 130 -45.36 -29.93 6.03
CA ARG A 130 -44.14 -30.53 6.57
C ARG A 130 -43.20 -31.00 5.45
N ALA A 131 -41.90 -30.88 5.74
CA ALA A 131 -40.80 -31.82 5.55
C ALA A 131 -40.57 -32.55 4.19
N SER A 132 -39.41 -32.26 3.59
CA SER A 132 -38.43 -33.22 3.03
C SER A 132 -37.10 -32.45 2.86
N ALA A 133 -36.02 -32.77 3.58
CA ALA A 133 -35.06 -33.85 3.35
C ALA A 133 -34.37 -33.79 1.97
N ALA A 134 -33.08 -33.41 2.02
CA ALA A 134 -31.96 -33.74 1.13
C ALA A 134 -32.14 -33.53 -0.39
N ALA A 135 -31.56 -32.43 -0.88
CA ALA A 135 -31.00 -32.37 -2.23
C ALA A 135 -29.71 -31.52 -2.19
N LEU A 136 -28.56 -32.20 -2.23
CA LEU A 136 -27.27 -31.65 -2.62
C LEU A 136 -27.40 -31.10 -4.04
N ALA A 137 -27.71 -29.82 -4.17
CA ALA A 137 -27.54 -29.09 -5.42
C ALA A 137 -26.11 -28.55 -5.44
N GLN A 138 -25.28 -29.13 -6.31
CA GLN A 138 -24.03 -28.55 -6.77
C GLN A 138 -24.34 -27.15 -7.31
N ALA A 139 -24.07 -26.13 -6.50
CA ALA A 139 -24.02 -24.75 -6.97
C ALA A 139 -22.83 -24.64 -7.92
N ALA A 140 -23.14 -24.36 -9.18
CA ALA A 140 -22.16 -24.03 -10.20
C ALA A 140 -21.23 -22.90 -9.69
N PRO A 141 -19.95 -22.89 -10.08
CA PRO A 141 -19.05 -21.81 -9.71
C PRO A 141 -19.61 -20.50 -10.29
N ALA A 142 -20.00 -19.60 -9.40
CA ALA A 142 -20.19 -18.21 -9.75
C ALA A 142 -18.90 -17.75 -10.43
N ALA A 143 -19.00 -17.33 -11.68
CA ALA A 143 -17.90 -16.74 -12.41
C ALA A 143 -17.34 -15.60 -11.55
N VAL A 144 -16.16 -15.83 -10.98
CA VAL A 144 -15.36 -14.81 -10.32
C VAL A 144 -14.87 -13.91 -11.44
N THR A 145 -15.68 -12.93 -11.79
CA THR A 145 -15.27 -11.78 -12.59
C THR A 145 -14.26 -11.02 -11.75
N SER A 146 -13.00 -11.24 -12.11
CA SER A 146 -11.81 -10.54 -11.64
C SER A 146 -12.09 -9.05 -11.44
N ALA A 147 -12.21 -8.64 -10.17
CA ALA A 147 -12.21 -7.25 -9.73
C ALA A 147 -10.79 -6.65 -9.78
N LEU A 148 -10.06 -6.92 -10.88
CA LEU A 148 -8.68 -6.47 -11.13
C LEU A 148 -8.65 -5.20 -12.02
N GLY A 149 -9.67 -4.36 -11.91
CA GLY A 149 -9.82 -3.15 -12.73
C GLY A 149 -9.13 -1.89 -12.19
N TRP A 150 -8.56 -1.92 -10.98
CA TRP A 150 -8.13 -0.68 -10.30
C TRP A 150 -6.62 -0.42 -10.28
N PHE A 151 -5.78 -1.42 -10.55
CA PHE A 151 -4.33 -1.19 -10.65
C PHE A 151 -3.90 -0.58 -12.00
N SER A 152 -4.79 -0.54 -13.01
CA SER A 152 -4.48 -0.03 -14.36
C SER A 152 -4.80 1.45 -14.61
N ALA A 153 -5.55 2.12 -13.74
CA ALA A 153 -5.94 3.51 -14.00
C ALA A 153 -4.79 4.52 -13.78
N SER A 154 -3.96 4.31 -12.76
CA SER A 154 -2.82 5.20 -12.47
C SER A 154 -1.64 4.97 -13.43
N ALA A 155 -1.50 3.77 -14.01
CA ALA A 155 -0.40 3.43 -14.92
C ALA A 155 -0.59 3.99 -16.35
N ARG A 156 -1.83 4.27 -16.80
CA ARG A 156 -2.09 4.75 -18.17
C ARG A 156 -2.04 6.26 -18.35
N ALA A 157 -2.15 7.06 -17.27
CA ALA A 157 -2.16 8.51 -17.38
C ALA A 157 -0.78 9.14 -17.65
N ALA A 158 0.31 8.39 -17.52
CA ALA A 158 1.68 8.91 -17.62
C ALA A 158 2.34 8.73 -19.01
N TRP A 159 1.65 8.18 -20.02
CA TRP A 159 2.29 7.77 -21.29
C TRP A 159 1.90 8.58 -22.53
N VAL A 160 1.12 9.66 -22.39
CA VAL A 160 0.72 10.51 -23.53
C VAL A 160 0.97 11.97 -23.22
N GLY A 161 2.05 12.53 -23.77
CA GLY A 161 2.24 13.99 -23.85
C GLY A 161 3.69 14.46 -23.72
N GLY A 162 4.48 14.31 -24.78
CA GLY A 162 5.82 14.90 -24.87
C GLY A 162 6.16 15.26 -26.31
N THR A 163 5.58 16.35 -26.83
CA THR A 163 6.09 17.02 -28.04
C THR A 163 7.14 18.03 -27.61
N GLN A 164 8.34 17.78 -28.10
CA GLN A 164 9.56 18.54 -27.93
C GLN A 164 9.61 19.66 -28.97
N ASP A 165 9.89 20.90 -28.57
CA ASP A 165 10.48 21.93 -29.42
C ASP A 165 11.17 23.04 -28.59
N ASP A 166 12.49 23.12 -28.81
CA ASP A 166 13.41 24.25 -28.94
C ASP A 166 13.51 25.48 -28.01
N ALA A 167 14.77 25.66 -27.57
CA ALA A 167 15.63 26.86 -27.65
C ALA A 167 15.69 27.93 -26.53
N VAL A 168 16.90 27.99 -25.95
CA VAL A 168 17.78 29.17 -25.67
C VAL A 168 17.27 30.29 -24.75
N ALA A 169 17.82 30.34 -23.52
CA ALA A 169 18.60 31.46 -22.96
C ALA A 169 18.68 31.35 -21.42
N ALA A 170 19.89 31.43 -20.86
CA ALA A 170 20.11 31.45 -19.43
C ALA A 170 19.94 32.87 -18.85
N PRO A 171 19.25 33.01 -17.71
CA PRO A 171 19.57 34.08 -16.78
C PRO A 171 19.92 33.53 -15.39
N ALA A 172 20.95 34.15 -14.81
CA ALA A 172 21.37 33.98 -13.44
C ALA A 172 20.28 34.45 -12.45
N ASN A 173 20.25 33.81 -11.29
CA ASN A 173 19.49 34.14 -10.09
C ASN A 173 18.00 33.70 -10.10
N VAL A 174 17.78 32.41 -9.81
CA VAL A 174 16.44 31.82 -9.61
C VAL A 174 16.04 32.00 -8.13
N PRO A 175 14.92 32.68 -7.82
CA PRO A 175 14.41 32.76 -6.45
C PRO A 175 13.98 31.37 -5.95
N ALA A 176 14.00 31.15 -4.64
CA ALA A 176 13.70 29.90 -3.94
C ALA A 176 12.26 29.32 -4.14
N GLY A 177 11.54 29.73 -5.18
CA GLY A 177 10.22 29.22 -5.57
C GLY A 177 10.23 27.97 -6.47
N ALA A 178 11.39 27.55 -7.00
CA ALA A 178 11.47 26.39 -7.89
C ALA A 178 11.20 25.04 -7.19
N THR A 179 11.31 24.97 -5.86
CA THR A 179 11.09 23.73 -5.10
C THR A 179 9.60 23.34 -5.01
N LEU A 180 8.68 24.31 -5.12
CA LEU A 180 7.25 24.07 -4.95
C LEU A 180 6.62 23.33 -6.16
N MET A 181 7.09 23.57 -7.38
CA MET A 181 6.46 22.98 -8.57
C MET A 181 6.61 21.46 -8.67
N GLY A 182 7.70 20.89 -8.15
CA GLY A 182 7.88 19.44 -8.15
C GLY A 182 6.96 18.71 -7.17
N GLN A 183 6.61 19.36 -6.06
CA GLN A 183 5.76 18.75 -5.04
C GLN A 183 4.29 18.67 -5.48
N ASP A 184 3.80 19.69 -6.21
CA ASP A 184 2.44 19.71 -6.74
C ASP A 184 2.22 18.61 -7.80
N LEU A 185 3.23 18.31 -8.63
CA LEU A 185 3.15 17.24 -9.63
C LEU A 185 3.08 15.86 -8.99
N LEU A 186 3.90 15.60 -7.96
CA LEU A 186 3.85 14.35 -7.20
C LEU A 186 2.49 14.16 -6.51
N ALA A 187 1.97 15.23 -5.90
CA ALA A 187 0.65 15.20 -5.28
C ALA A 187 -0.47 14.92 -6.30
N ALA A 188 -0.37 15.47 -7.52
CA ALA A 188 -1.35 15.24 -8.58
C ALA A 188 -1.36 13.78 -9.08
N GLU A 189 -0.18 13.15 -9.19
CA GLU A 189 -0.06 11.73 -9.56
C GLU A 189 -0.57 10.78 -8.46
N GLN A 190 -0.50 11.21 -7.20
CA GLN A 190 -0.94 10.44 -6.04
C GLN A 190 -2.31 10.86 -5.50
N ASP A 191 -3.03 11.71 -6.24
CA ASP A 191 -4.31 12.28 -5.84
C ASP A 191 -5.38 11.20 -5.60
N ALA A 192 -5.34 10.09 -6.34
CA ALA A 192 -6.25 8.97 -6.14
C ALA A 192 -5.97 8.26 -4.80
N GLU A 193 -4.72 8.01 -4.50
CA GLU A 193 -4.25 7.33 -3.29
C GLU A 193 -4.43 8.21 -2.04
N ILE A 194 -4.21 9.52 -2.16
CA ILE A 194 -4.47 10.49 -1.09
C ILE A 194 -5.97 10.53 -0.78
N ARG A 195 -6.84 10.59 -1.80
CA ARG A 195 -8.30 10.48 -1.58
C ARG A 195 -8.70 9.14 -0.97
N MET A 196 -8.02 8.06 -1.34
CA MET A 196 -8.27 6.76 -0.73
C MET A 196 -7.93 6.80 0.76
N LEU A 197 -6.76 7.36 1.11
CA LEU A 197 -6.34 7.51 2.50
C LEU A 197 -7.37 8.32 3.32
N ASP A 198 -7.82 9.46 2.79
CA ASP A 198 -8.82 10.30 3.44
C ASP A 198 -10.15 9.54 3.62
N SER A 199 -10.61 8.83 2.59
CA SER A 199 -11.83 8.01 2.65
C SER A 199 -11.74 6.89 3.70
N LEU A 200 -10.59 6.22 3.79
CA LEU A 200 -10.36 5.17 4.81
C LEU A 200 -10.34 5.77 6.22
N ARG A 201 -9.72 6.94 6.38
CA ARG A 201 -9.68 7.67 7.66
C ARG A 201 -11.09 8.11 8.09
N ASP A 202 -11.89 8.63 7.17
CA ASP A 202 -13.27 9.05 7.42
C ASP A 202 -14.17 7.86 7.81
N GLN A 203 -13.88 6.67 7.27
CA GLN A 203 -14.53 5.41 7.67
C GLN A 203 -14.02 4.87 9.01
N GLY A 204 -13.04 5.52 9.65
CA GLY A 204 -12.39 5.03 10.87
C GLY A 204 -11.56 3.76 10.65
N ARG A 205 -11.24 3.42 9.40
CA ARG A 205 -10.39 2.27 9.07
C ARG A 205 -8.94 2.62 9.36
N LYS A 206 -8.28 1.83 10.20
CA LYS A 206 -6.87 2.00 10.53
C LYS A 206 -6.04 0.96 9.78
N PRO A 207 -4.83 1.31 9.31
CA PRO A 207 -3.90 0.30 8.83
C PRO A 207 -3.51 -0.61 10.00
N PHE A 208 -3.40 -1.92 9.76
CA PHE A 208 -2.86 -2.83 10.76
C PHE A 208 -1.33 -2.81 10.78
N GLU A 209 -0.72 -2.38 9.67
CA GLU A 209 0.72 -2.30 9.51
C GLU A 209 1.11 -1.10 8.62
N GLY A 210 2.21 -0.45 8.97
CA GLY A 210 2.73 0.70 8.24
C GLY A 210 4.26 0.68 8.21
N TRP A 211 4.82 0.94 7.03
CA TRP A 211 6.25 1.09 6.79
C TRP A 211 6.54 2.52 6.37
N MET A 212 7.58 3.12 6.95
CA MET A 212 8.10 4.42 6.54
C MET A 212 9.59 4.26 6.23
N ILE A 213 9.98 4.59 5.00
CA ILE A 213 11.36 4.49 4.53
C ILE A 213 11.79 5.87 4.02
N GLU A 214 12.89 6.38 4.56
CA GLU A 214 13.50 7.63 4.10
C GLU A 214 14.67 7.31 3.16
N PHE A 215 14.53 7.70 1.90
CA PHE A 215 15.58 7.61 0.90
C PHE A 215 16.33 8.95 0.84
N GLU A 216 17.65 8.90 0.71
CA GLU A 216 18.50 10.09 0.59
C GLU A 216 19.50 9.84 -0.53
N VAL A 217 19.46 10.69 -1.56
CA VAL A 217 20.45 10.65 -2.64
C VAL A 217 21.62 11.55 -2.27
N LEU A 218 22.81 10.95 -2.25
CA LEU A 218 24.06 11.66 -2.03
C LEU A 218 24.47 12.39 -3.31
N PRO A 219 24.91 13.66 -3.22
CA PRO A 219 25.39 14.40 -4.37
C PRO A 219 26.64 13.72 -4.95
N GLU A 220 26.74 13.77 -6.28
CA GLU A 220 27.92 13.31 -6.98
C GLU A 220 29.09 14.26 -6.64
N PRO A 221 30.27 13.73 -6.26
CA PRO A 221 31.40 14.58 -5.90
C PRO A 221 31.94 15.29 -7.15
N VAL A 222 31.49 16.52 -7.38
CA VAL A 222 31.96 17.35 -8.50
C VAL A 222 33.42 17.77 -8.21
N GLY A 223 34.35 17.33 -9.06
CA GLY A 223 35.68 17.94 -9.18
C GLY A 223 36.82 17.33 -8.35
N VAL A 224 36.60 16.27 -7.57
CA VAL A 224 37.73 15.59 -6.89
C VAL A 224 38.34 14.55 -7.84
N ARG A 225 39.22 15.00 -8.73
CA ARG A 225 40.08 14.14 -9.58
C ARG A 225 41.10 13.28 -8.80
N GLY A 226 41.00 13.22 -7.47
CA GLY A 226 41.86 12.39 -6.63
C GLY A 226 41.12 11.14 -6.20
N THR A 227 41.38 10.01 -6.88
CA THR A 227 41.48 8.59 -6.42
C THR A 227 40.74 8.08 -5.16
N GLN A 228 39.77 8.80 -4.59
CA GLN A 228 39.01 8.36 -3.43
C GLN A 228 38.21 7.14 -3.86
N ARG A 229 38.60 5.98 -3.33
CA ARG A 229 38.12 4.68 -3.80
C ARG A 229 36.59 4.63 -3.71
N PRO A 230 35.87 4.38 -4.82
CA PRO A 230 34.41 4.26 -4.84
C PRO A 230 33.89 3.20 -3.84
N ASN A 231 34.75 2.25 -3.48
CA ASN A 231 34.44 1.11 -2.60
C ASN A 231 33.89 1.51 -1.22
N GLY A 232 34.29 2.65 -0.64
CA GLY A 232 33.86 3.00 0.72
C GLY A 232 32.38 3.33 0.84
N ARG A 233 31.80 3.98 -0.18
CA ARG A 233 30.37 4.34 -0.20
C ARG A 233 29.49 3.14 -0.51
N ASP A 234 29.93 2.31 -1.46
CA ASP A 234 29.25 1.06 -1.82
C ASP A 234 29.26 0.08 -0.64
N GLU A 235 30.37 -0.02 0.12
CA GLU A 235 30.42 -0.82 1.36
C GLU A 235 29.41 -0.34 2.40
N LYS A 236 29.32 0.99 2.60
CA LYS A 236 28.35 1.57 3.53
C LYS A 236 26.91 1.31 3.08
N LEU A 237 26.64 1.43 1.78
CA LEU A 237 25.32 1.12 1.22
C LEU A 237 24.98 -0.36 1.42
N ARG A 238 25.90 -1.27 1.10
CA ARG A 238 25.73 -2.71 1.33
C ARG A 238 25.41 -3.04 2.78
N ALA A 239 26.14 -2.43 3.72
CA ALA A 239 25.87 -2.60 5.15
C ALA A 239 24.46 -2.09 5.53
N GLN A 240 24.03 -0.94 4.99
CA GLN A 240 22.67 -0.40 5.21
C GLN A 240 21.59 -1.30 4.62
N LEU A 241 21.82 -1.89 3.43
CA LEU A 241 20.91 -2.80 2.76
C LEU A 241 20.77 -4.13 3.52
N ASN A 242 21.88 -4.69 4.02
CA ASN A 242 21.86 -5.86 4.89
C ASN A 242 21.12 -5.59 6.20
N ASP A 243 21.38 -4.44 6.83
CA ASP A 243 20.68 -4.01 8.05
C ASP A 243 19.16 -3.90 7.82
N PHE A 244 18.76 -3.30 6.68
CA PHE A 244 17.36 -3.23 6.28
C PHE A 244 16.71 -4.62 6.13
N LEU A 245 17.39 -5.57 5.47
CA LEU A 245 16.89 -6.94 5.31
C LEU A 245 16.69 -7.62 6.67
N LEU A 246 17.68 -7.54 7.56
CA LEU A 246 17.60 -8.15 8.89
C LEU A 246 16.47 -7.56 9.71
N ARG A 247 16.28 -6.23 9.70
CA ARG A 247 15.15 -5.58 10.37
C ARG A 247 13.81 -5.99 9.79
N THR A 248 13.73 -6.12 8.47
CA THR A 248 12.49 -6.53 7.79
C THR A 248 12.16 -7.98 8.17
N LEU A 249 13.13 -8.88 8.17
CA LEU A 249 12.94 -10.27 8.59
C LEU A 249 12.57 -10.36 10.08
N ASP A 250 13.31 -9.68 10.96
CA ASP A 250 13.00 -9.65 12.39
C ASP A 250 11.58 -9.14 12.65
N PHE A 251 11.20 -8.02 12.02
CA PHE A 251 9.86 -7.46 12.14
C PHE A 251 8.78 -8.42 11.64
N THR A 252 8.99 -9.02 10.47
CA THR A 252 7.99 -9.93 9.86
C THR A 252 7.82 -11.22 10.65
N LEU A 253 8.88 -11.73 11.28
CA LEU A 253 8.85 -12.93 12.11
C LEU A 253 8.28 -12.66 13.52
N THR A 254 8.73 -11.61 14.19
CA THR A 254 8.37 -11.32 15.58
C THR A 254 6.98 -10.70 15.73
N ARG A 255 6.53 -9.91 14.75
CA ARG A 255 5.24 -9.23 14.80
C ARG A 255 4.17 -9.91 13.95
N SER A 256 4.20 -11.23 13.78
CA SER A 256 3.18 -11.95 13.00
C SER A 256 1.80 -12.03 13.69
N SER A 257 1.72 -11.82 15.00
CA SER A 257 0.50 -12.02 15.81
C SER A 257 -0.66 -11.06 15.50
N HIS A 258 -0.39 -9.93 14.84
CA HIS A 258 -1.40 -8.93 14.48
C HIS A 258 -1.85 -9.01 13.01
N VAL A 259 -1.33 -9.97 12.23
CA VAL A 259 -1.68 -10.13 10.82
C VAL A 259 -3.14 -10.59 10.70
N PRO A 260 -4.02 -9.82 10.03
CA PRO A 260 -5.42 -10.17 9.93
C PRO A 260 -5.67 -11.48 9.16
N PRO A 261 -6.81 -12.16 9.39
CA PRO A 261 -7.19 -13.30 8.58
C PRO A 261 -7.30 -12.95 7.10
N ILE A 262 -6.83 -13.84 6.24
CA ILE A 262 -6.95 -13.69 4.78
C ILE A 262 -8.42 -13.85 4.39
N THR A 263 -9.01 -12.81 3.80
CA THR A 263 -10.43 -12.80 3.41
C THR A 263 -10.69 -13.09 1.94
N THR A 264 -9.65 -13.11 1.10
CA THR A 264 -9.77 -13.37 -0.35
C THR A 264 -8.71 -14.35 -0.84
N THR A 265 -8.94 -14.95 -2.01
CA THR A 265 -7.97 -15.81 -2.69
C THR A 265 -7.05 -15.04 -3.65
N ASP A 266 -7.15 -13.72 -3.65
CA ASP A 266 -6.36 -12.87 -4.53
C ASP A 266 -4.91 -12.85 -4.08
N LEU A 267 -4.00 -12.54 -5.01
CA LEU A 267 -2.58 -12.42 -4.73
C LEU A 267 -2.28 -11.35 -3.67
N MET A 268 -3.09 -10.29 -3.63
CA MET A 268 -3.00 -9.21 -2.65
C MET A 268 -4.25 -9.24 -1.76
N PRO A 269 -4.28 -10.10 -0.72
CA PRO A 269 -5.45 -10.22 0.15
C PRO A 269 -5.66 -8.98 1.04
N TYR A 270 -4.61 -8.18 1.22
CA TYR A 270 -4.63 -6.95 2.01
C TYR A 270 -4.76 -5.72 1.10
N GLY A 271 -5.41 -4.68 1.61
CA GLY A 271 -5.41 -3.39 0.94
C GLY A 271 -4.06 -2.70 1.10
N ILE A 272 -3.33 -2.49 0.01
CA ILE A 272 -1.99 -1.88 0.03
C ILE A 272 -2.07 -0.47 -0.54
N LEU A 273 -1.61 0.52 0.22
CA LEU A 273 -1.50 1.90 -0.23
C LEU A 273 -0.05 2.37 -0.11
N VAL A 274 0.52 2.83 -1.23
CA VAL A 274 1.90 3.30 -1.33
C VAL A 274 1.92 4.79 -1.66
N LEU A 275 2.41 5.61 -0.73
CA LEU A 275 2.47 7.07 -0.81
C LEU A 275 3.91 7.56 -0.75
N VAL A 276 4.20 8.68 -1.40
CA VAL A 276 5.55 9.27 -1.50
C VAL A 276 5.42 10.73 -1.10
N ASP A 277 6.11 11.13 -0.03
CA ASP A 277 6.01 12.45 0.59
C ASP A 277 4.58 13.00 0.68
N PRO A 278 3.60 12.24 1.21
CA PRO A 278 2.24 12.73 1.32
C PRO A 278 2.18 13.97 2.22
N PRO A 279 1.25 14.91 1.95
CA PRO A 279 1.12 16.15 2.75
C PRO A 279 0.77 15.86 4.21
N THR A 280 0.14 14.74 4.49
CA THR A 280 -0.15 14.25 5.83
C THR A 280 0.28 12.79 5.91
N ALA A 281 1.08 12.44 6.93
CA ALA A 281 1.50 11.07 7.14
C ALA A 281 0.28 10.17 7.41
N PRO A 282 0.21 8.97 6.80
CA PRO A 282 -0.94 8.08 6.95
C PRO A 282 -1.05 7.46 8.35
N PHE A 283 0.02 7.51 9.14
CA PHE A 283 0.07 7.06 10.53
C PHE A 283 1.10 7.88 11.30
N ASP A 284 0.94 7.94 12.62
CA ASP A 284 1.94 8.55 13.50
C ASP A 284 3.20 7.70 13.50
N VAL A 285 4.30 8.26 12.98
CA VAL A 285 5.59 7.58 12.98
C VAL A 285 6.14 7.63 14.42
N PRO A 286 6.30 6.47 15.10
CA PRO A 286 6.92 6.45 16.40
C PRO A 286 8.30 7.07 16.30
N LYS A 287 8.77 7.75 17.36
CA LYS A 287 10.15 8.23 17.41
C LYS A 287 11.06 7.03 17.11
N PRO A 288 12.02 7.16 16.17
CA PRO A 288 12.86 6.04 15.78
C PRO A 288 13.59 5.55 17.02
N ILE A 289 13.22 4.37 17.50
CA ILE A 289 13.99 3.66 18.49
C ILE A 289 15.13 3.06 17.69
N ILE A 290 16.26 3.76 17.64
CA ILE A 290 17.48 3.25 17.01
C ILE A 290 18.06 2.21 17.98
N GLU A 291 17.39 1.06 18.09
CA GLU A 291 17.98 -0.10 18.70
C GLU A 291 19.04 -0.66 17.73
N PRO A 292 20.26 -0.95 18.23
CA PRO A 292 21.25 -1.61 17.40
C PRO A 292 20.70 -2.97 16.99
N VAL A 293 20.67 -3.23 15.68
CA VAL A 293 20.22 -4.53 15.15
C VAL A 293 21.18 -5.58 15.65
N LYS A 294 20.64 -6.62 16.29
CA LYS A 294 21.41 -7.79 16.70
C LYS A 294 22.12 -8.33 15.46
N SER A 295 23.41 -8.58 15.56
CA SER A 295 24.17 -9.21 14.47
C SER A 295 23.51 -10.54 14.08
N PHE A 296 23.66 -11.00 12.84
CA PHE A 296 23.01 -12.26 12.41
C PHE A 296 23.29 -13.46 13.35
N PRO A 297 24.52 -13.68 13.87
CA PRO A 297 24.76 -14.69 14.88
C PRO A 297 23.94 -14.51 16.16
N ASP A 298 23.76 -13.27 16.62
CA ASP A 298 22.99 -12.96 17.83
C ASP A 298 21.48 -13.06 17.58
N LEU A 299 21.01 -12.67 16.39
CA LEU A 299 19.64 -12.84 15.96
C LEU A 299 19.29 -14.32 15.86
N HIS A 300 20.14 -15.14 15.22
CA HIS A 300 19.97 -16.59 15.17
C HIS A 300 19.98 -17.22 16.57
N ARG A 301 20.91 -16.81 17.45
CA ARG A 301 20.92 -17.27 18.86
C ARG A 301 19.64 -16.89 19.59
N SER A 302 19.15 -15.66 19.44
CA SER A 302 17.91 -15.17 20.06
C SER A 302 16.70 -15.98 19.59
N LEU A 303 16.57 -16.18 18.28
CA LEU A 303 15.49 -16.99 17.69
C LEU A 303 15.56 -18.45 18.12
N ALA A 304 16.77 -19.02 18.20
CA ALA A 304 16.97 -20.40 18.66
C ALA A 304 16.72 -20.55 20.17
N SER A 305 17.14 -19.58 20.99
CA SER A 305 16.95 -19.63 22.45
C SER A 305 15.49 -19.46 22.87
N ASP A 306 14.72 -18.60 22.18
CA ASP A 306 13.29 -18.43 22.47
C ASP A 306 12.49 -19.72 22.22
N SER A 307 12.93 -20.54 21.27
CA SER A 307 12.32 -21.85 21.02
C SER A 307 12.60 -22.89 22.12
N ALA A 308 13.68 -22.73 22.90
CA ALA A 308 14.08 -23.69 23.93
C ALA A 308 13.51 -23.35 25.32
N GLY A 309 13.11 -22.10 25.57
CA GLY A 309 12.70 -21.61 26.90
C GLY A 309 11.22 -21.76 27.25
N SER A 310 10.33 -21.95 26.27
CA SER A 310 8.88 -22.09 26.52
C SER A 310 8.45 -23.55 26.70
N ALA A 311 9.20 -24.32 27.48
CA ALA A 311 8.67 -25.53 28.11
C ALA A 311 7.76 -25.08 29.25
N VAL A 312 6.54 -24.67 28.90
CA VAL A 312 5.45 -24.59 29.89
C VAL A 312 5.40 -25.97 30.54
N PRO A 313 5.48 -26.08 31.89
CA PRO A 313 5.39 -27.36 32.57
C PRO A 313 4.07 -28.00 32.15
N PHE A 314 4.19 -29.02 31.30
CA PHE A 314 3.06 -29.77 30.78
C PHE A 314 2.52 -30.58 31.95
N ASP A 315 1.57 -29.99 32.69
CA ASP A 315 0.88 -30.65 33.79
C ASP A 315 0.24 -31.93 33.22
N GLY A 316 0.79 -33.06 33.64
CA GLY A 316 0.65 -34.37 33.02
C GLY A 316 -0.73 -35.01 33.12
N ARG A 317 -1.80 -34.33 32.70
CA ARG A 317 -3.11 -34.95 32.45
C ARG A 317 -3.13 -35.55 31.05
N ARG A 318 -2.53 -36.74 30.94
CA ARG A 318 -2.71 -37.64 29.79
C ARG A 318 -4.21 -37.86 29.56
N ALA A 319 -4.73 -37.39 28.44
CA ALA A 319 -6.00 -37.85 27.91
C ALA A 319 -5.85 -39.34 27.59
N ALA A 320 -6.68 -40.17 28.21
CA ALA A 320 -6.73 -41.60 27.97
C ALA A 320 -7.11 -41.85 26.50
N SER A 321 -6.25 -42.59 25.80
CA SER A 321 -6.55 -43.21 24.51
C SER A 321 -7.70 -44.21 24.70
N VAL A 322 -8.85 -43.91 24.10
CA VAL A 322 -9.89 -44.88 23.77
C VAL A 322 -9.58 -45.30 22.33
N GLY A 323 -9.13 -46.53 22.07
CA GLY A 323 -9.91 -47.74 22.23
C GLY A 323 -10.59 -48.03 20.89
N GLY A 324 -9.99 -48.87 20.05
CA GLY A 324 -10.49 -49.19 18.72
C GLY A 324 -11.78 -50.01 18.69
N ARG A 325 -12.35 -50.12 17.49
CA ARG A 325 -13.20 -51.20 16.93
C ARG A 325 -13.04 -51.08 15.40
N ARG A 326 -12.48 -52.09 14.74
CA ARG A 326 -13.19 -53.16 13.99
C ARG A 326 -14.20 -52.61 13.00
#